data_AF-A0A1B6CKD4-F1
#
_entry.id   AF-A0A1B6CKD4-F1
#
_cell.length_a   1.000
_cell.length_b   1.000
_cell.length_c   1.000
_cell.angle_alpha   90.00
_cell.angle_beta   90.00
_cell.angle_gamma   90.00
#
_symmetry.space_group_name_H-M   'P 1'
#
loop_
_entity.id
_entity.type
_entity.pdbx_description
1 polymer ?
#
loop_
_entity_poly.entity_id
_entity_poly.type
_entity_poly.pdbx_seq_one_letter_code
_entity_poly.pdbx_strand_id
1 'polypeptide(L)'
;MDFKIYFPYRKLLKRNYFPKITRWFFSRRLLTTFLKTNQQLNGWSLVTRHGYTRYTLSKNLDLLSSDDIKITNQSANKNLIIREKSRPLVIILAWLLAEKKHLSKYAEVYLNRGIDVLTVKVTPTQLVWPISGSQVVAAELLQFLHQNSICQPLYLHGFSVGAYLWSEVMVKMNRDFENYQPIINRIIGQVWDSAADVSEMEIGLPLAVFPHNKFCKAVLRKYITFHLKTFHNAATCHYLAASELFHNNLIKCPALLLVSKSDPIGSIISNEAIRKKWTNNNIKVHWKCWEDSKHVSHFLKYKSDYINTLENFLDSLILQENKDEILPQKQKVHANL
;
A
#
# COMPACT_ATOMS: atom_id res chain seq x y z
N MET A 1 -4.83 -18.49 28.79
CA MET A 1 -3.35 -18.63 28.78
C MET A 1 -2.81 -17.42 28.04
N ASP A 2 -2.51 -16.38 28.80
CA ASP A 2 -2.10 -15.07 28.30
C ASP A 2 -0.62 -15.06 27.92
N PHE A 3 -0.30 -14.89 26.64
CA PHE A 3 1.06 -14.59 26.21
C PHE A 3 1.29 -13.07 26.23
N LYS A 4 1.72 -12.55 27.39
CA LYS A 4 2.36 -11.24 27.49
C LYS A 4 3.79 -11.34 26.94
N ILE A 5 4.03 -10.77 25.77
CA ILE A 5 5.39 -10.63 25.22
C ILE A 5 6.08 -9.46 25.94
N TYR A 6 6.96 -9.79 26.86
CA TYR A 6 7.83 -8.85 27.57
C TYR A 6 9.04 -8.52 26.68
N PHE A 7 9.23 -7.26 26.32
CA PHE A 7 10.46 -6.77 25.68
C PHE A 7 11.32 -6.03 26.70
N PRO A 8 12.46 -6.59 27.15
CA PRO A 8 13.48 -5.78 27.80
C PRO A 8 14.50 -5.33 26.74
N TYR A 9 14.71 -4.01 26.61
CA TYR A 9 16.02 -3.35 26.73
C TYR A 9 16.03 -1.95 26.11
N ARG A 10 16.07 -0.95 27.00
CA ARG A 10 16.71 0.35 26.80
C ARG A 10 18.22 0.18 26.97
N LYS A 11 18.98 0.56 25.94
CA LYS A 11 20.41 0.93 25.87
C LYS A 11 21.15 0.11 24.80
N LEU A 12 21.26 0.69 23.60
CA LEU A 12 22.42 0.61 22.69
C LEU A 12 22.18 1.51 21.47
N LEU A 13 22.01 2.81 21.70
CA LEU A 13 22.11 3.85 20.67
C LEU A 13 23.43 4.61 20.85
N LYS A 14 24.56 3.96 20.61
CA LYS A 14 25.85 4.62 20.36
C LYS A 14 26.73 3.74 19.48
N ARG A 15 26.63 3.89 18.16
CA ARG A 15 27.72 4.13 17.18
C ARG A 15 27.21 3.87 15.76
N ASN A 16 27.30 4.88 14.91
CA ASN A 16 27.08 4.78 13.47
C ASN A 16 28.10 3.81 12.84
N TYR A 17 27.72 2.54 12.67
CA TYR A 17 28.40 1.61 11.77
C TYR A 17 27.50 1.33 10.56
N PHE A 18 27.33 2.34 9.72
CA PHE A 18 26.87 2.13 8.34
C PHE A 18 28.07 1.70 7.50
N PRO A 19 28.12 0.49 6.91
CA PRO A 19 29.21 0.11 6.03
C PRO A 19 29.22 1.02 4.80
N LYS A 20 30.34 1.69 4.50
CA LYS A 20 30.50 2.61 3.35
C LYS A 20 30.07 1.98 2.00
N ILE A 21 30.15 0.66 1.87
CA ILE A 21 29.72 -0.12 0.68
C ILE A 21 28.20 -0.06 0.47
N THR A 22 27.40 -0.14 1.54
CA THR A 22 25.92 -0.05 1.45
C THR A 22 25.48 1.33 0.98
N ARG A 23 26.17 2.35 1.47
CA ARG A 23 25.96 3.74 1.07
C ARG A 23 26.46 3.99 -0.34
N TRP A 24 27.35 3.18 -0.92
CA TRP A 24 27.87 3.33 -2.29
C TRP A 24 26.88 2.84 -3.35
N PHE A 25 26.29 1.64 -3.19
CA PHE A 25 25.25 1.12 -4.10
C PHE A 25 24.01 2.02 -4.17
N PHE A 26 23.61 2.59 -3.02
CA PHE A 26 22.51 3.55 -2.92
C PHE A 26 23.00 4.99 -2.74
N SER A 27 24.28 5.27 -3.00
CA SER A 27 24.81 6.64 -2.92
C SER A 27 24.17 7.44 -4.02
N ARG A 28 23.89 8.70 -3.71
CA ARG A 28 23.42 9.69 -4.66
C ARG A 28 24.20 9.65 -5.99
N ARG A 29 25.49 9.28 -6.02
CA ARG A 29 26.37 9.46 -7.18
C ARG A 29 26.07 8.60 -8.43
N LEU A 30 25.47 7.41 -8.29
CA LEU A 30 25.04 6.60 -9.45
C LEU A 30 23.58 6.89 -9.88
N LEU A 31 22.78 7.49 -9.00
CA LEU A 31 21.40 7.93 -9.27
C LEU A 31 21.30 9.41 -9.70
N THR A 32 22.36 10.21 -9.50
CA THR A 32 22.35 11.66 -9.76
C THR A 32 22.43 12.04 -11.23
N THR A 33 22.71 11.13 -12.15
CA THR A 33 22.66 11.45 -13.58
C THR A 33 21.22 11.54 -14.12
N PHE A 34 20.20 11.27 -13.29
CA PHE A 34 18.79 11.28 -13.72
C PHE A 34 17.83 12.13 -12.88
N LEU A 35 18.29 12.83 -11.85
CA LEU A 35 17.41 13.64 -11.00
C LEU A 35 18.07 14.97 -10.64
N LYS A 36 17.94 15.94 -11.54
CA LYS A 36 17.89 17.36 -11.17
C LYS A 36 16.43 17.81 -11.20
N THR A 37 16.11 18.77 -10.34
CA THR A 37 14.83 19.51 -10.21
C THR A 37 13.87 18.85 -9.19
N ASN A 38 13.36 19.46 -8.12
CA ASN A 38 13.40 20.82 -7.58
C ASN A 38 13.22 20.77 -6.03
N GLN A 39 13.93 21.64 -5.31
CA GLN A 39 13.67 21.96 -3.90
C GLN A 39 12.89 23.28 -3.83
N GLN A 40 11.62 23.21 -3.43
CA GLN A 40 10.90 24.19 -2.60
C GLN A 40 9.49 23.63 -2.36
N LEU A 41 9.23 23.13 -1.14
CA LEU A 41 7.94 22.56 -0.74
C LEU A 41 7.08 23.67 -0.11
N ASN A 42 6.33 24.38 -0.94
CA ASN A 42 5.07 25.00 -0.54
C ASN A 42 3.95 24.20 -1.25
N GLY A 43 2.77 24.06 -0.65
CA GLY A 43 1.69 23.23 -1.20
C GLY A 43 1.14 23.81 -2.51
N TRP A 44 1.61 23.32 -3.66
CA TRP A 44 1.05 23.64 -4.97
C TRP A 44 -0.02 22.62 -5.33
N SER A 45 -1.24 23.09 -5.59
CA SER A 45 -2.25 22.33 -6.32
C SER A 45 -1.94 22.43 -7.82
N LEU A 46 -1.96 21.30 -8.52
CA LEU A 46 -1.90 21.26 -9.99
C LEU A 46 -3.20 20.61 -10.47
N VAL A 47 -4.02 21.39 -11.16
CA VAL A 47 -5.17 20.86 -11.91
C VAL A 47 -4.62 20.04 -13.07
N THR A 48 -4.98 18.77 -13.13
CA THR A 48 -4.58 17.92 -14.24
C THR A 48 -5.52 18.12 -15.43
N ARG A 49 -5.08 17.71 -16.63
CA ARG A 49 -5.91 17.76 -17.86
C ARG A 49 -7.25 17.01 -17.75
N HIS A 50 -7.47 16.23 -16.70
CA HIS A 50 -8.60 15.32 -16.53
C HIS A 50 -9.58 15.78 -15.42
N GLY A 51 -9.60 17.07 -15.08
CA GLY A 51 -10.64 17.63 -14.19
C GLY A 51 -10.50 17.29 -12.70
N TYR A 52 -9.32 16.83 -12.27
CA TYR A 52 -9.00 16.60 -10.86
C TYR A 52 -7.74 17.35 -10.43
N THR A 53 -7.69 17.72 -9.15
CA THR A 53 -6.57 18.42 -8.52
C THR A 53 -5.68 17.45 -7.76
N ARG A 54 -4.36 17.58 -7.91
CA ARG A 54 -3.38 16.84 -7.13
C ARG A 54 -2.79 17.71 -6.02
N TYR A 55 -2.80 17.19 -4.79
CA TYR A 55 -2.20 17.77 -3.60
C TYR A 55 -1.03 16.91 -3.14
N THR A 56 0.18 17.46 -3.17
CA THR A 56 1.39 16.74 -2.68
C THR A 56 1.47 16.90 -1.17
N LEU A 57 1.15 15.84 -0.42
CA LEU A 57 1.13 15.84 1.06
C LEU A 57 2.52 15.61 1.65
N SER A 58 3.32 14.78 0.97
CA SER A 58 4.70 14.48 1.32
C SER A 58 5.47 13.96 0.11
N LYS A 59 6.74 13.61 0.30
CA LYS A 59 7.54 12.93 -0.75
C LYS A 59 6.98 11.56 -1.14
N ASN A 60 6.14 10.96 -0.30
CA ASN A 60 5.61 9.60 -0.46
C ASN A 60 4.09 9.57 -0.68
N LEU A 61 3.36 10.64 -0.33
CA LEU A 61 1.89 10.72 -0.41
C LEU A 61 1.44 11.85 -1.34
N ASP A 62 0.64 11.52 -2.35
CA ASP A 62 -0.14 12.49 -3.14
C ASP A 62 -1.63 12.15 -3.00
N LEU A 63 -2.45 13.17 -2.73
CA LEU A 63 -3.91 13.09 -2.74
C LEU A 63 -4.46 13.67 -4.05
N LEU A 64 -5.42 12.99 -4.66
CA LEU A 64 -6.13 13.44 -5.85
C LEU A 64 -7.62 13.51 -5.51
N SER A 65 -8.26 14.62 -5.88
CA SER A 65 -9.68 14.87 -5.67
C SER A 65 -10.25 15.62 -6.87
N SER A 66 -11.48 15.29 -7.25
CA SER A 66 -12.23 16.06 -8.25
C SER A 66 -12.85 17.34 -7.65
N ASP A 67 -12.97 17.40 -6.33
CA ASP A 67 -13.36 18.61 -5.62
C ASP A 67 -12.13 19.44 -5.21
N ASP A 68 -12.31 20.75 -5.10
CA ASP A 68 -11.37 21.61 -4.42
C ASP A 68 -11.41 21.38 -2.91
N ILE A 69 -10.33 20.80 -2.37
CA ILE A 69 -10.15 20.54 -0.95
C ILE A 69 -9.21 21.57 -0.31
N LYS A 70 -9.55 21.98 0.92
CA LYS A 70 -8.65 22.75 1.78
C LYS A 70 -7.87 21.80 2.67
N ILE A 71 -6.55 21.93 2.68
CA ILE A 71 -5.65 21.10 3.50
C ILE A 71 -4.89 22.00 4.47
N THR A 72 -4.99 21.69 5.76
CA THR A 72 -4.27 22.40 6.82
C THR A 72 -2.90 21.77 7.04
N ASN A 73 -1.89 22.61 7.26
CA ASN A 73 -0.50 22.20 7.50
C ASN A 73 0.06 22.68 8.86
N GLN A 74 -0.82 22.90 9.84
CA GLN A 74 -0.41 23.22 11.20
C GLN A 74 0.24 22.00 11.87
N SER A 75 1.22 22.21 12.75
CA SER A 75 2.06 21.15 13.34
C SER A 75 1.26 19.96 13.89
N ALA A 76 0.17 20.20 14.62
CA ALA A 76 -0.70 19.15 15.17
C ALA A 76 -1.67 18.54 14.13
N ASN A 77 -1.99 19.27 13.06
CA ASN A 77 -3.03 18.95 12.06
C ASN A 77 -2.44 18.86 10.65
N LYS A 78 -1.22 18.35 10.52
CA LYS A 78 -0.54 18.25 9.22
C LYS A 78 -1.34 17.37 8.28
N ASN A 79 -1.63 17.85 7.07
CA ASN A 79 -2.41 17.16 6.05
C ASN A 79 -3.87 16.85 6.45
N LEU A 80 -4.46 17.64 7.36
CA LEU A 80 -5.88 17.54 7.71
C LEU A 80 -6.75 18.13 6.59
N ILE A 81 -7.71 17.34 6.08
CA ILE A 81 -8.66 17.74 5.06
C ILE A 81 -9.84 18.46 5.73
N ILE A 82 -10.10 19.69 5.31
CA ILE A 82 -11.27 20.47 5.72
C ILE A 82 -12.30 20.42 4.60
N ARG A 83 -13.43 19.76 4.88
CA ARG A 83 -14.61 19.71 4.01
C ARG A 83 -15.87 19.45 4.82
N GLU A 84 -17.03 19.80 4.26
CA GLU A 84 -18.33 19.67 4.93
C GLU A 84 -18.89 18.24 4.90
N LYS A 85 -18.69 17.52 3.80
CA LYS A 85 -19.25 16.17 3.57
C LYS A 85 -18.17 15.11 3.54
N SER A 86 -18.48 13.94 4.11
CA SER A 86 -17.64 12.76 3.97
C SER A 86 -17.55 12.33 2.51
N ARG A 87 -16.40 11.75 2.15
CA ARG A 87 -16.19 11.18 0.82
C ARG A 87 -15.40 9.87 0.89
N PRO A 88 -15.68 8.92 0.00
CA PRO A 88 -14.90 7.71 -0.09
C PRO A 88 -13.47 8.02 -0.55
N LEU A 89 -12.52 7.22 -0.06
CA LEU A 89 -11.10 7.34 -0.38
C LEU A 89 -10.53 5.96 -0.71
N VAL A 90 -9.84 5.84 -1.85
CA VAL A 90 -8.99 4.68 -2.15
C VAL A 90 -7.53 4.99 -1.82
N ILE A 91 -6.87 4.07 -1.11
CA ILE A 91 -5.43 4.10 -0.88
C ILE A 91 -4.76 3.23 -1.95
N ILE A 92 -4.15 3.88 -2.95
CA ILE A 92 -3.34 3.22 -3.96
C ILE A 92 -1.91 3.05 -3.47
N LEU A 93 -1.53 1.83 -3.08
CA LEU A 93 -0.17 1.49 -2.66
C LEU A 93 0.63 1.05 -3.89
N ALA A 94 1.47 1.96 -4.37
CA ALA A 94 2.15 1.78 -5.65
C ALA A 94 3.25 0.71 -5.61
N TRP A 95 3.51 0.12 -6.77
CA TRP A 95 4.70 -0.71 -6.96
C TRP A 95 5.98 0.15 -7.00
N LEU A 96 7.13 -0.52 -6.91
CA LEU A 96 8.42 0.15 -6.86
C LEU A 96 8.71 0.93 -8.15
N LEU A 97 9.23 2.16 -8.01
CA LEU A 97 9.57 3.07 -9.13
C LEU A 97 8.35 3.51 -9.97
N ALA A 98 7.12 3.34 -9.47
CA ALA A 98 5.94 3.83 -10.16
C ALA A 98 5.94 5.37 -10.31
N GLU A 99 5.92 5.85 -11.55
CA GLU A 99 5.75 7.26 -11.87
C GLU A 99 4.29 7.71 -11.74
N LYS A 100 4.06 9.03 -11.65
CA LYS A 100 2.71 9.61 -11.55
C LYS A 100 1.83 9.22 -12.76
N LYS A 101 2.39 9.19 -13.97
CA LYS A 101 1.70 8.76 -15.21
C LYS A 101 1.27 7.30 -15.20
N HIS A 102 1.98 6.44 -14.46
CA HIS A 102 1.62 5.04 -14.37
C HIS A 102 0.38 4.84 -13.49
N LEU A 103 0.26 5.64 -12.43
CA LEU A 103 -0.85 5.56 -11.48
C LEU A 103 -2.11 6.29 -11.95
N SER A 104 -2.00 7.28 -12.84
CA SER A 104 -3.16 8.09 -13.25
C SER A 104 -4.30 7.24 -13.83
N LYS A 105 -3.98 6.27 -14.69
CA LYS A 105 -4.98 5.38 -15.30
C LYS A 105 -5.78 4.56 -14.27
N TYR A 106 -5.16 4.23 -13.13
CA TYR A 106 -5.81 3.49 -12.05
C TYR A 106 -6.61 4.46 -11.17
N ALA A 107 -6.04 5.63 -10.87
CA ALA A 107 -6.72 6.68 -10.13
C ALA A 107 -7.99 7.16 -10.83
N GLU A 108 -7.96 7.29 -12.16
CA GLU A 108 -9.11 7.71 -12.99
C GLU A 108 -10.33 6.79 -12.82
N VAL A 109 -10.14 5.48 -12.65
CA VAL A 109 -11.24 4.53 -12.39
C VAL A 109 -12.02 4.94 -11.13
N TYR A 110 -11.30 5.26 -10.05
CA TYR A 110 -11.90 5.66 -8.78
C TYR A 110 -12.45 7.08 -8.82
N LEU A 111 -11.72 8.02 -9.40
CA LEU A 111 -12.15 9.42 -9.52
C LEU A 111 -13.44 9.56 -10.33
N ASN A 112 -13.61 8.75 -11.39
CA ASN A 112 -14.84 8.70 -12.18
C ASN A 112 -16.05 8.18 -11.38
N ARG A 113 -15.81 7.44 -10.29
CA ARG A 113 -16.84 6.99 -9.33
C ARG A 113 -17.02 7.97 -8.15
N GLY A 114 -16.39 9.14 -8.20
CA GLY A 114 -16.43 10.11 -7.12
C GLY A 114 -15.61 9.70 -5.89
N ILE A 115 -14.69 8.74 -6.02
CA ILE A 115 -13.81 8.28 -4.95
C ILE A 115 -12.48 9.04 -5.04
N ASP A 116 -12.12 9.73 -3.96
CA ASP A 116 -10.83 10.42 -3.88
C ASP A 116 -9.68 9.39 -3.83
N VAL A 117 -8.49 9.77 -4.26
CA VAL A 117 -7.36 8.82 -4.40
C VAL A 117 -6.16 9.30 -3.61
N LEU A 118 -5.73 8.54 -2.61
CA LEU A 118 -4.44 8.71 -1.95
C LEU A 118 -3.44 7.73 -2.57
N THR A 119 -2.46 8.24 -3.32
CA THR A 119 -1.35 7.42 -3.81
C THR A 119 -0.20 7.43 -2.83
N VAL A 120 0.33 6.25 -2.53
CA VAL A 120 1.42 6.04 -1.56
C VAL A 120 2.55 5.29 -2.23
N LYS A 121 3.77 5.82 -2.12
CA LYS A 121 4.97 5.27 -2.78
C LYS A 121 6.07 4.98 -1.79
N VAL A 122 6.86 3.95 -2.07
CA VAL A 122 8.11 3.66 -1.38
C VAL A 122 9.25 3.61 -2.39
N THR A 123 10.42 4.12 -2.01
CA THR A 123 11.63 4.05 -2.84
C THR A 123 12.42 2.77 -2.56
N PRO A 124 13.29 2.31 -3.47
CA PRO A 124 14.16 1.16 -3.22
C PRO A 124 14.96 1.27 -1.90
N THR A 125 15.51 2.45 -1.61
CA THR A 125 16.27 2.69 -0.38
C THR A 125 15.37 2.63 0.86
N GLN A 126 14.14 3.15 0.78
CA GLN A 126 13.19 3.05 1.88
C GLN A 126 12.73 1.60 2.10
N LEU A 127 12.62 0.80 1.03
CA LEU A 127 12.32 -0.62 1.13
C LEU A 127 13.44 -1.36 1.85
N VAL A 128 14.71 -1.18 1.44
CA VAL A 128 15.89 -1.88 2.00
C VAL A 128 16.16 -1.50 3.47
N TRP A 129 15.72 -0.33 3.93
CA TRP A 129 15.95 0.12 5.31
C TRP A 129 14.62 0.41 6.01
N PRO A 130 13.92 -0.61 6.53
CA PRO A 130 12.52 -0.44 6.93
C PRO A 130 12.35 0.55 8.09
N ILE A 131 13.19 0.48 9.13
CA ILE A 131 13.11 1.36 10.32
C ILE A 131 13.15 2.85 9.95
N SER A 132 14.07 3.25 9.07
CA SER A 132 14.25 4.64 8.63
C SER A 132 13.56 4.96 7.30
N GLY A 133 12.88 3.98 6.72
CA GLY A 133 12.35 3.97 5.38
C GLY A 133 10.87 3.64 5.35
N SER A 134 10.51 2.41 4.98
CA SER A 134 9.12 1.98 4.82
C SER A 134 8.27 2.19 6.07
N GLN A 135 8.81 1.98 7.29
CA GLN A 135 8.06 2.20 8.53
C GLN A 135 7.77 3.67 8.82
N VAL A 136 8.62 4.58 8.32
CA VAL A 136 8.34 6.03 8.38
C VAL A 136 7.18 6.37 7.44
N VAL A 137 7.16 5.80 6.24
CA VAL A 137 6.06 5.97 5.28
C VAL A 137 4.75 5.37 5.81
N ALA A 138 4.82 4.17 6.40
CA ALA A 138 3.66 3.53 7.02
C ALA A 138 3.11 4.34 8.20
N ALA A 139 3.97 4.95 9.01
CA ALA A 139 3.54 5.84 10.10
C ALA A 139 2.87 7.12 9.56
N GLU A 140 3.43 7.72 8.49
CA GLU A 140 2.85 8.89 7.84
C GLU A 140 1.46 8.58 7.25
N LEU A 141 1.31 7.44 6.57
CA LEU A 141 0.02 6.97 6.04
C LEU A 141 -0.98 6.70 7.18
N LEU A 142 -0.57 5.99 8.23
CA LEU A 142 -1.45 5.68 9.35
C LEU A 142 -1.94 6.95 10.06
N GLN A 143 -1.05 7.92 10.28
CA GLN A 143 -1.40 9.20 10.87
C GLN A 143 -2.38 9.98 9.99
N PHE A 144 -2.14 10.03 8.68
CA PHE A 144 -3.06 10.66 7.73
C PHE A 144 -4.45 10.04 7.82
N LEU A 145 -4.54 8.70 7.81
CA LEU A 145 -5.82 8.02 7.92
C LEU A 145 -6.48 8.33 9.26
N HIS A 146 -5.76 8.20 10.38
CA HIS A 146 -6.30 8.44 11.72
C HIS A 146 -6.91 9.85 11.88
N GLN A 147 -6.22 10.88 11.36
CA GLN A 147 -6.68 12.27 11.46
C GLN A 147 -7.85 12.60 10.52
N ASN A 148 -7.96 11.91 9.38
CA ASN A 148 -8.97 12.19 8.35
C ASN A 148 -10.12 11.18 8.39
N SER A 149 -10.86 11.12 9.52
CA SER A 149 -12.07 10.27 9.65
C SER A 149 -13.19 10.64 8.68
N ILE A 150 -13.19 11.87 8.16
CA ILE A 150 -14.11 12.36 7.12
C ILE A 150 -13.97 11.59 5.79
N CYS A 151 -12.82 10.94 5.55
CA CYS A 151 -12.61 10.08 4.39
C CYS A 151 -13.22 8.70 4.66
N GLN A 152 -14.46 8.48 4.23
CA GLN A 152 -15.15 7.21 4.43
C GLN A 152 -16.23 6.98 3.35
N PRO A 153 -16.44 5.71 2.93
CA PRO A 153 -15.67 4.53 3.30
C PRO A 153 -14.25 4.50 2.68
N LEU A 154 -13.39 3.59 3.16
CA LEU A 154 -12.03 3.39 2.66
C LEU A 154 -11.93 2.14 1.77
N TYR A 155 -11.12 2.24 0.72
CA TYR A 155 -10.74 1.14 -0.15
C TYR A 155 -9.23 0.99 -0.20
N LEU A 156 -8.73 -0.22 -0.34
CA LEU A 156 -7.31 -0.49 -0.59
C LEU A 156 -7.13 -0.95 -2.04
N HIS A 157 -6.09 -0.45 -2.71
CA HIS A 157 -5.62 -0.99 -3.97
C HIS A 157 -4.10 -1.04 -3.96
N GLY A 158 -3.53 -2.20 -3.66
CA GLY A 158 -2.09 -2.38 -3.59
C GLY A 158 -1.51 -3.14 -4.77
N PHE A 159 -0.32 -2.73 -5.18
CA PHE A 159 0.43 -3.34 -6.27
C PHE A 159 1.77 -3.85 -5.76
N SER A 160 2.14 -5.11 -6.02
CA SER A 160 3.49 -5.62 -5.72
C SER A 160 3.91 -5.32 -4.26
N VAL A 161 5.04 -4.63 -4.05
CA VAL A 161 5.54 -4.13 -2.76
C VAL A 161 4.54 -3.26 -1.97
N GLY A 162 3.47 -2.78 -2.60
CA GLY A 162 2.35 -2.13 -1.92
C GLY A 162 1.71 -3.02 -0.85
N ALA A 163 1.69 -4.34 -1.04
CA ALA A 163 1.26 -5.32 -0.02
C ALA A 163 2.13 -5.23 1.23
N TYR A 164 3.45 -5.28 1.05
CA TYR A 164 4.40 -5.09 2.15
C TYR A 164 4.22 -3.74 2.87
N LEU A 165 4.05 -2.64 2.12
CA LEU A 165 3.88 -1.33 2.73
C LEU A 165 2.61 -1.25 3.58
N TRP A 166 1.49 -1.80 3.10
CA TRP A 166 0.27 -1.88 3.90
C TRP A 166 0.44 -2.78 5.13
N SER A 167 1.21 -3.85 5.02
CA SER A 167 1.51 -4.70 6.17
C SER A 167 2.30 -3.98 7.26
N GLU A 168 3.21 -3.07 6.91
CA GLU A 168 3.87 -2.21 7.91
C GLU A 168 2.87 -1.26 8.60
N VAL A 169 1.81 -0.84 7.90
CA VAL A 169 0.68 -0.10 8.52
C VAL A 169 -0.08 -1.03 9.48
N MET A 170 -0.39 -2.26 9.04
CA MET A 170 -1.06 -3.26 9.88
C MET A 170 -0.24 -3.63 11.12
N VAL A 171 1.08 -3.75 11.02
CA VAL A 171 1.96 -3.98 12.18
C VAL A 171 1.81 -2.86 13.21
N LYS A 172 1.68 -1.60 12.77
CA LYS A 172 1.46 -0.47 13.67
C LYS A 172 0.04 -0.48 14.26
N MET A 173 -0.98 -0.73 13.44
CA MET A 173 -2.36 -0.87 13.92
C MET A 173 -2.49 -1.98 14.96
N ASN A 174 -1.85 -3.13 14.73
CA ASN A 174 -1.90 -4.26 15.66
C ASN A 174 -1.25 -3.97 17.03
N ARG A 175 -0.29 -3.04 17.09
CA ARG A 175 0.36 -2.64 18.36
C ARG A 175 -0.51 -1.73 19.21
N ASP A 176 -1.46 -1.04 18.60
CA ASP A 176 -2.36 -0.08 19.24
C ASP A 176 -3.77 -0.23 18.64
N PHE A 177 -4.29 -1.45 18.77
CA PHE A 177 -5.47 -1.90 18.03
C PHE A 177 -6.70 -1.06 18.32
N GLU A 178 -6.97 -0.76 19.60
CA GLU A 178 -8.14 0.01 20.02
C GLU A 178 -8.16 1.41 19.40
N ASN A 179 -7.01 2.09 19.36
CA ASN A 179 -6.87 3.43 18.80
C ASN A 179 -7.04 3.46 17.26
N TYR A 180 -6.64 2.39 16.58
CA TYR A 180 -6.72 2.30 15.11
C TYR A 180 -7.89 1.47 14.59
N GLN A 181 -8.71 0.87 15.48
CA GLN A 181 -9.92 0.14 15.12
C GLN A 181 -10.88 0.96 14.24
N PRO A 182 -11.09 2.29 14.46
CA PRO A 182 -11.93 3.09 13.57
C PRO A 182 -11.44 3.14 12.13
N ILE A 183 -10.12 2.99 11.88
CA ILE A 183 -9.57 2.90 10.52
C ILE A 183 -9.91 1.56 9.91
N ILE A 184 -9.73 0.47 10.66
CA ILE A 184 -10.03 -0.89 10.22
C ILE A 184 -11.51 -1.02 9.83
N ASN A 185 -12.40 -0.51 10.68
CA ASN A 185 -13.85 -0.66 10.53
C ASN A 185 -14.42 0.02 9.28
N ARG A 186 -13.78 1.09 8.80
CA ARG A 186 -14.23 1.80 7.59
C ARG A 186 -13.57 1.31 6.30
N ILE A 187 -12.68 0.30 6.35
CA ILE A 187 -12.14 -0.33 5.14
C ILE A 187 -13.13 -1.39 4.67
N ILE A 188 -13.75 -1.15 3.52
CA ILE A 188 -14.85 -1.99 3.02
C ILE A 188 -14.44 -2.87 1.83
N GLY A 189 -13.29 -2.61 1.21
CA GLY A 189 -12.79 -3.40 0.10
C GLY A 189 -11.28 -3.33 -0.06
N GLN A 190 -10.67 -4.44 -0.49
CA GLN A 190 -9.25 -4.51 -0.79
C GLN A 190 -8.98 -5.16 -2.14
N VAL A 191 -8.14 -4.52 -2.97
CA VAL A 191 -7.69 -5.01 -4.27
C VAL A 191 -6.18 -5.19 -4.21
N TRP A 192 -5.70 -6.35 -4.65
CA TRP A 192 -4.28 -6.68 -4.67
C TRP A 192 -3.88 -7.16 -6.06
N ASP A 193 -3.07 -6.34 -6.74
CA ASP A 193 -2.54 -6.60 -8.07
C ASP A 193 -1.08 -7.06 -7.97
N SER A 194 -0.85 -8.31 -8.36
CA SER A 194 0.47 -8.93 -8.31
C SER A 194 1.15 -8.80 -6.94
N ALA A 195 0.44 -9.06 -5.83
CA ALA A 195 1.00 -8.87 -4.49
C ALA A 195 2.31 -9.65 -4.34
N ALA A 196 3.33 -8.97 -3.83
CA ALA A 196 4.67 -9.52 -3.66
C ALA A 196 4.99 -9.74 -2.18
N ASP A 197 5.40 -10.95 -1.85
CA ASP A 197 5.91 -11.36 -0.56
C ASP A 197 7.42 -11.06 -0.42
N VAL A 198 7.89 -11.09 0.82
CA VAL A 198 9.30 -10.88 1.20
C VAL A 198 10.24 -11.83 0.48
N SER A 199 9.81 -13.08 0.30
CA SER A 199 10.55 -14.10 -0.44
C SER A 199 10.84 -13.69 -1.89
N GLU A 200 10.00 -12.84 -2.47
CA GLU A 200 10.09 -12.39 -3.87
C GLU A 200 10.94 -11.12 -4.00
N MET A 201 11.37 -10.49 -2.89
CA MET A 201 12.20 -9.26 -2.91
C MET A 201 13.55 -9.47 -3.60
N GLU A 202 14.18 -10.63 -3.44
CA GLU A 202 15.46 -10.96 -4.10
C GLU A 202 15.35 -11.06 -5.63
N ILE A 203 14.14 -11.24 -6.15
CA ILE A 203 13.84 -11.34 -7.58
C ILE A 203 13.27 -10.00 -8.08
N GLY A 204 12.25 -9.49 -7.41
CA GLY A 204 11.50 -8.31 -7.82
C GLY A 204 12.32 -7.03 -7.78
N LEU A 205 13.12 -6.80 -6.72
CA LEU A 205 13.90 -5.57 -6.59
C LEU A 205 14.99 -5.45 -7.67
N PRO A 206 15.82 -6.48 -7.94
CA PRO A 206 16.75 -6.43 -9.07
C PRO A 206 16.08 -6.23 -10.43
N LEU A 207 14.96 -6.91 -10.69
CA LEU A 207 14.21 -6.77 -11.95
C LEU A 207 13.66 -5.36 -12.13
N ALA A 208 13.16 -4.73 -11.06
CA ALA A 208 12.63 -3.37 -11.10
C ALA A 208 13.73 -2.33 -11.35
N VAL A 209 14.89 -2.45 -10.68
CA VAL A 209 15.97 -1.46 -10.76
C VAL A 209 16.81 -1.62 -12.03
N PHE A 210 17.03 -2.85 -12.50
CA PHE A 210 17.91 -3.15 -13.64
C PHE A 210 17.25 -4.09 -14.67
N PRO A 211 16.13 -3.71 -15.30
CA PRO A 211 15.34 -4.61 -16.14
C PRO A 211 16.15 -5.28 -17.25
N HIS A 212 17.04 -4.53 -17.92
CA HIS A 212 17.80 -4.98 -19.09
C HIS A 212 19.25 -5.39 -18.78
N ASN A 213 19.79 -5.08 -17.60
CA ASN A 213 21.20 -5.33 -17.27
C ASN A 213 21.37 -6.59 -16.40
N LYS A 214 21.73 -7.73 -17.03
CA LYS A 214 21.90 -9.03 -16.34
C LYS A 214 22.97 -8.99 -15.24
N PHE A 215 24.09 -8.30 -15.47
CA PHE A 215 25.18 -8.20 -14.50
C PHE A 215 24.73 -7.44 -13.25
N CYS A 216 24.16 -6.24 -13.42
CA CYS A 216 23.67 -5.44 -12.29
C CYS A 216 22.54 -6.14 -11.53
N LYS A 217 21.67 -6.91 -12.22
CA LYS A 217 20.68 -7.77 -11.55
C LYS A 217 21.34 -8.81 -10.65
N ALA A 218 22.35 -9.52 -11.15
CA ALA A 218 23.05 -10.54 -10.37
C ALA A 218 23.77 -9.94 -9.15
N VAL A 219 24.42 -8.79 -9.32
CA VAL A 219 25.09 -8.06 -8.24
C VAL A 219 24.08 -7.61 -7.18
N LEU A 220 22.98 -6.96 -7.60
CA LEU A 220 21.96 -6.48 -6.68
C LEU A 220 21.26 -7.65 -5.97
N ARG A 221 20.98 -8.76 -6.65
CA ARG A 221 20.43 -9.97 -6.03
C ARG A 221 21.34 -10.49 -4.92
N LYS A 222 22.64 -10.66 -5.19
CA LYS A 222 23.63 -11.07 -4.18
C LYS A 222 23.67 -10.11 -2.99
N TYR A 223 23.58 -8.81 -3.26
CA TYR A 223 23.52 -7.81 -2.20
C TYR A 223 22.27 -7.95 -1.33
N ILE A 224 21.08 -8.14 -1.93
CA ILE A 224 19.84 -8.32 -1.17
C ILE A 224 19.87 -9.60 -0.34
N THR A 225 20.36 -10.71 -0.90
CA THR A 225 20.54 -11.96 -0.14
C THR A 225 21.50 -11.76 1.05
N PHE A 226 22.64 -11.09 0.83
CA PHE A 226 23.54 -10.74 1.91
C PHE A 226 22.84 -9.86 2.95
N HIS A 227 22.12 -8.84 2.50
CA HIS A 227 21.43 -7.89 3.37
C HIS A 227 20.41 -8.60 4.27
N LEU A 228 19.56 -9.45 3.69
CA LEU A 228 18.55 -10.22 4.41
C LEU A 228 19.15 -11.21 5.42
N LYS A 229 20.35 -11.74 5.16
CA LYS A 229 21.04 -12.64 6.10
C LYS A 229 21.74 -11.88 7.22
N THR A 230 22.37 -10.75 6.92
CA THR A 230 23.23 -10.04 7.87
C THR A 230 22.48 -9.03 8.75
N PHE A 231 21.46 -8.35 8.21
CA PHE A 231 20.77 -7.26 8.91
C PHE A 231 19.44 -7.70 9.51
N HIS A 232 19.42 -8.85 10.21
CA HIS A 232 18.16 -9.40 10.72
C HIS A 232 17.37 -8.41 11.59
N ASN A 233 18.01 -7.86 12.63
CA ASN A 233 17.36 -6.92 13.56
C ASN A 233 17.07 -5.54 12.97
N ALA A 234 17.77 -5.15 11.91
CA ALA A 234 17.61 -3.84 11.29
C ALA A 234 16.66 -3.85 10.09
N ALA A 235 16.40 -5.03 9.50
CA ALA A 235 15.60 -5.18 8.30
C ALA A 235 14.76 -6.46 8.27
N THR A 236 15.39 -7.65 8.28
CA THR A 236 14.70 -8.92 7.97
C THR A 236 13.55 -9.25 8.90
N CYS A 237 13.70 -9.03 10.20
CA CYS A 237 12.62 -9.30 11.16
C CYS A 237 11.37 -8.46 10.89
N HIS A 238 11.54 -7.24 10.35
CA HIS A 238 10.43 -6.36 9.99
C HIS A 238 9.69 -6.86 8.76
N TYR A 239 10.42 -7.32 7.74
CA TYR A 239 9.80 -7.94 6.57
C TYR A 239 9.00 -9.18 6.96
N LEU A 240 9.58 -10.08 7.78
CA LEU A 240 8.91 -11.29 8.23
C LEU A 240 7.64 -10.98 9.03
N ALA A 241 7.71 -10.04 9.98
CA ALA A 241 6.54 -9.61 10.74
C ALA A 241 5.45 -9.00 9.83
N ALA A 242 5.84 -8.19 8.85
CA ALA A 242 4.91 -7.63 7.87
C ALA A 242 4.28 -8.72 6.99
N SER A 243 5.05 -9.70 6.52
CA SER A 243 4.54 -10.85 5.75
C SER A 243 3.52 -11.64 6.57
N GLU A 244 3.84 -11.97 7.82
CA GLU A 244 2.91 -12.67 8.71
C GLU A 244 1.58 -11.92 8.87
N LEU A 245 1.64 -10.60 9.10
CA LEU A 245 0.46 -9.76 9.20
C LEU A 245 -0.34 -9.71 7.90
N PHE A 246 0.31 -9.71 6.73
CA PHE A 246 -0.38 -9.81 5.44
C PHE A 246 -1.15 -11.11 5.31
N HIS A 247 -0.50 -12.23 5.62
CA HIS A 247 -1.08 -13.55 5.54
C HIS A 247 -2.23 -13.76 6.54
N ASN A 248 -2.15 -13.19 7.74
CA ASN A 248 -3.21 -13.25 8.74
C ASN A 248 -4.37 -12.27 8.44
N ASN A 249 -4.03 -11.15 7.79
CA ASN A 249 -4.88 -10.04 7.36
C ASN A 249 -5.81 -9.50 8.46
N LEU A 250 -5.48 -8.34 9.02
CA LEU A 250 -6.35 -7.64 9.97
C LEU A 250 -7.66 -7.16 9.33
N ILE A 251 -7.65 -6.94 8.01
CA ILE A 251 -8.79 -6.41 7.27
C ILE A 251 -9.64 -7.58 6.78
N LYS A 252 -10.84 -7.72 7.35
CA LYS A 252 -11.77 -8.84 7.05
C LYS A 252 -12.79 -8.54 5.96
N CYS A 253 -12.74 -7.36 5.35
CA CYS A 253 -13.61 -6.99 4.23
C CYS A 253 -13.31 -7.82 2.98
N PRO A 254 -14.24 -7.89 2.01
CA PRO A 254 -14.02 -8.60 0.76
C PRO A 254 -12.75 -8.14 0.03
N ALA A 255 -12.10 -9.09 -0.62
CA ALA A 255 -10.84 -8.90 -1.33
C ALA A 255 -10.94 -9.30 -2.80
N LEU A 256 -10.22 -8.62 -3.68
CA LEU A 256 -9.99 -9.00 -5.08
C LEU A 256 -8.49 -9.21 -5.30
N LEU A 257 -8.11 -10.42 -5.72
CA LEU A 257 -6.74 -10.74 -6.11
C LEU A 257 -6.66 -10.81 -7.64
N LEU A 258 -5.72 -10.04 -8.21
CA LEU A 258 -5.45 -9.92 -9.64
C LEU A 258 -4.05 -10.46 -9.91
N VAL A 259 -3.93 -11.55 -10.68
CA VAL A 259 -2.65 -12.26 -10.90
C VAL A 259 -2.49 -12.76 -12.34
N SER A 260 -1.29 -13.21 -12.69
CA SER A 260 -0.96 -13.80 -13.98
C SER A 260 -0.12 -15.06 -13.82
N LYS A 261 -0.39 -16.11 -14.60
CA LYS A 261 0.44 -17.33 -14.57
C LYS A 261 1.89 -17.07 -14.99
N SER A 262 2.12 -16.01 -15.75
CA SER A 262 3.45 -15.62 -16.24
C SER A 262 4.18 -14.59 -15.37
N ASP A 263 3.64 -14.21 -14.21
CA ASP A 263 4.30 -13.24 -13.32
C ASP A 263 5.39 -13.89 -12.46
N PRO A 264 6.68 -13.55 -12.65
CA PRO A 264 7.77 -14.15 -11.89
C PRO A 264 8.00 -13.51 -10.50
N ILE A 265 7.29 -12.42 -10.18
CA ILE A 265 7.41 -11.69 -8.92
C ILE A 265 6.14 -11.94 -8.10
N GLY A 266 4.98 -11.48 -8.56
CA GLY A 266 3.69 -11.72 -7.91
C GLY A 266 3.17 -13.12 -8.25
N SER A 267 3.87 -14.15 -7.78
CA SER A 267 3.67 -15.52 -8.25
C SER A 267 2.25 -16.03 -7.95
N ILE A 268 1.69 -16.82 -8.86
CA ILE A 268 0.38 -17.45 -8.67
C ILE A 268 0.37 -18.35 -7.42
N ILE A 269 1.49 -19.03 -7.14
CA ILE A 269 1.61 -19.94 -5.99
C ILE A 269 1.48 -19.16 -4.69
N SER A 270 2.20 -18.05 -4.55
CA SER A 270 2.16 -17.18 -3.37
C SER A 270 0.76 -16.59 -3.16
N ASN A 271 0.17 -16.02 -4.22
CA ASN A 271 -1.15 -15.39 -4.14
C ASN A 271 -2.28 -16.41 -3.92
N GLU A 272 -2.16 -17.64 -4.43
CA GLU A 272 -3.09 -18.73 -4.17
C GLU A 272 -3.01 -19.19 -2.70
N ALA A 273 -1.82 -19.21 -2.10
CA ALA A 273 -1.67 -19.49 -0.66
C ALA A 273 -2.35 -18.41 0.20
N ILE A 274 -2.20 -17.14 -0.18
CA ILE A 274 -2.90 -16.01 0.45
C ILE A 274 -4.42 -16.18 0.30
N ARG A 275 -4.91 -16.46 -0.92
CA ARG A 275 -6.33 -16.71 -1.20
C ARG A 275 -6.90 -17.78 -0.28
N LYS A 276 -6.26 -18.95 -0.22
CA LYS A 276 -6.71 -20.07 0.62
C LYS A 276 -6.77 -19.69 2.09
N LYS A 277 -5.71 -19.04 2.61
CA LYS A 277 -5.65 -18.63 4.01
C LYS A 277 -6.73 -17.61 4.35
N TRP A 278 -6.98 -16.64 3.47
CA TRP A 278 -8.00 -15.61 3.67
C TRP A 278 -9.41 -16.18 3.58
N THR A 279 -9.68 -17.07 2.63
CA THR A 279 -10.96 -17.78 2.53
C THR A 279 -11.24 -18.63 3.77
N ASN A 280 -10.23 -19.35 4.29
CA ASN A 280 -10.36 -20.10 5.54
C ASN A 280 -10.62 -19.20 6.76
N ASN A 281 -10.21 -17.93 6.69
CA ASN A 281 -10.46 -16.91 7.72
C ASN A 281 -11.74 -16.09 7.43
N ASN A 282 -12.69 -16.66 6.69
CA ASN A 282 -13.99 -16.06 6.35
C ASN A 282 -13.92 -14.73 5.58
N ILE A 283 -12.81 -14.45 4.90
CA ILE A 283 -12.72 -13.32 3.99
C ILE A 283 -13.25 -13.76 2.62
N LYS A 284 -14.23 -13.02 2.09
CA LYS A 284 -14.71 -13.25 0.72
C LYS A 284 -13.64 -12.81 -0.28
N VAL A 285 -13.00 -13.77 -0.96
CA VAL A 285 -11.94 -13.48 -1.93
C VAL A 285 -12.40 -13.73 -3.36
N HIS A 286 -12.45 -12.67 -4.15
CA HIS A 286 -12.58 -12.69 -5.60
C HIS A 286 -11.20 -12.91 -6.24
N TRP A 287 -11.15 -13.69 -7.31
CA TRP A 287 -9.91 -14.11 -7.94
C TRP A 287 -9.99 -13.94 -9.45
N LYS A 288 -9.01 -13.24 -10.02
CA LYS A 288 -8.81 -13.12 -11.46
C LYS A 288 -7.37 -13.50 -11.81
N CYS A 289 -7.22 -14.53 -12.63
CA CYS A 289 -5.94 -14.99 -13.13
C CYS A 289 -5.92 -14.95 -14.66
N TRP A 290 -5.00 -14.17 -15.24
CA TRP A 290 -4.74 -14.17 -16.68
C TRP A 290 -3.69 -15.23 -17.06
N GLU A 291 -3.77 -15.72 -18.30
CA GLU A 291 -2.78 -16.66 -18.83
C GLU A 291 -1.38 -16.05 -18.85
N ASP A 292 -1.26 -14.85 -19.41
CA ASP A 292 0.03 -14.18 -19.49
C ASP A 292 -0.09 -12.65 -19.48
N SER A 293 0.69 -12.04 -18.60
CA SER A 293 0.95 -10.61 -18.52
C SER A 293 2.11 -10.41 -17.57
N LYS A 294 2.92 -9.39 -17.86
CA LYS A 294 4.07 -9.04 -17.02
C LYS A 294 3.57 -8.55 -15.66
N HIS A 295 4.44 -8.64 -14.65
CA HIS A 295 4.22 -8.10 -13.31
C HIS A 295 3.61 -6.69 -13.36
N VAL A 296 2.54 -6.45 -12.60
CA VAL A 296 1.78 -5.17 -12.50
C VAL A 296 1.36 -4.54 -13.84
N SER A 297 1.28 -5.35 -14.90
CA SER A 297 0.95 -4.92 -16.26
C SER A 297 -0.37 -5.50 -16.77
N HIS A 298 -1.18 -6.07 -15.88
CA HIS A 298 -2.47 -6.68 -16.22
C HIS A 298 -3.41 -5.67 -16.88
N PHE A 299 -3.56 -4.48 -16.30
CA PHE A 299 -4.33 -3.38 -16.88
C PHE A 299 -3.84 -2.99 -18.29
N LEU A 300 -2.52 -2.98 -18.50
CA LEU A 300 -1.95 -2.57 -19.78
C LEU A 300 -2.28 -3.56 -20.89
N LYS A 301 -2.27 -4.85 -20.58
CA LYS A 301 -2.52 -5.91 -21.56
C LYS A 301 -4.00 -6.24 -21.73
N TYR A 302 -4.74 -6.30 -20.63
CA TYR A 302 -6.14 -6.71 -20.58
C TYR A 302 -7.05 -5.59 -20.09
N LYS A 303 -6.90 -4.38 -20.62
CA LYS A 303 -7.53 -3.15 -20.11
C LYS A 303 -9.03 -3.30 -19.82
N SER A 304 -9.83 -3.70 -20.81
CA SER A 304 -11.28 -3.79 -20.66
C SER A 304 -11.69 -4.84 -19.62
N ASP A 305 -11.06 -6.01 -19.66
CA ASP A 305 -11.35 -7.10 -18.73
C ASP A 305 -10.88 -6.77 -17.30
N TYR A 306 -9.75 -6.09 -17.15
CA TYR A 306 -9.28 -5.56 -15.87
C TYR A 306 -10.28 -4.56 -15.27
N ILE A 307 -10.67 -3.55 -16.06
CA ILE A 307 -11.62 -2.52 -15.62
C ILE A 307 -12.94 -3.17 -15.25
N ASN A 308 -13.51 -4.03 -16.10
CA ASN A 308 -14.77 -4.72 -15.81
C ASN A 308 -14.67 -5.57 -14.53
N THR A 309 -13.56 -6.29 -14.33
CA THR A 309 -13.34 -7.08 -13.12
C THR A 309 -13.32 -6.19 -11.87
N LEU A 310 -12.63 -5.05 -11.94
CA LEU A 310 -12.53 -4.10 -10.85
C LEU A 310 -13.87 -3.42 -10.55
N GLU A 311 -14.56 -2.92 -11.59
CA GLU A 311 -15.87 -2.27 -11.48
C GLU A 311 -16.91 -3.21 -10.86
N ASN A 312 -17.00 -4.45 -11.37
CA ASN A 312 -17.91 -5.47 -10.82
C ASN A 312 -17.62 -5.77 -9.35
N PHE A 313 -16.34 -5.80 -8.96
CA PHE A 313 -15.97 -5.98 -7.55
C PHE A 313 -16.44 -4.79 -6.71
N LEU A 314 -16.15 -3.56 -7.13
CA LEU A 314 -16.57 -2.35 -6.42
C LEU A 314 -18.09 -2.25 -6.30
N ASP A 315 -18.84 -2.57 -7.35
CA ASP A 315 -20.30 -2.63 -7.33
C ASP A 315 -20.82 -3.64 -6.31
N SER A 316 -20.15 -4.79 -6.20
CA SER A 316 -20.51 -5.82 -5.23
C SER A 316 -20.33 -5.37 -3.78
N LEU A 317 -19.44 -4.43 -3.50
CA LEU A 317 -19.23 -3.87 -2.16
C LEU A 317 -20.37 -2.93 -1.77
N ILE A 318 -20.77 -2.04 -2.68
CA ILE A 318 -21.88 -1.10 -2.47
C ILE A 318 -23.19 -1.85 -2.23
N LEU A 319 -23.43 -2.93 -2.98
CA LEU A 319 -24.61 -3.78 -2.80
C LEU A 319 -24.62 -4.51 -1.44
N GLN A 320 -23.46 -4.82 -0.87
CA GLN A 320 -23.36 -5.41 0.47
C GLN A 320 -23.64 -4.37 1.55
N GLU A 321 -23.06 -3.19 1.43
CA GLU A 321 -23.30 -2.07 2.35
C GLU A 321 -24.79 -1.71 2.44
N ASN A 322 -25.48 -1.59 1.30
CA ASN A 322 -26.92 -1.32 1.29
C ASN A 322 -27.75 -2.43 1.97
N LYS A 323 -27.35 -3.70 1.84
CA LYS A 323 -28.05 -4.80 2.52
C LYS A 323 -27.83 -4.75 4.03
N ASP A 324 -26.59 -4.47 4.44
CA ASP A 324 -26.20 -4.37 5.84
C ASP A 324 -26.76 -3.10 6.51
N GLU A 325 -27.22 -2.09 5.78
CA GLU A 325 -28.02 -0.97 6.33
C GLU A 325 -29.52 -1.30 6.47
N ILE A 326 -30.08 -2.10 5.55
CA ILE A 326 -31.51 -2.48 5.54
C ILE A 326 -31.83 -3.51 6.65
N LEU A 327 -30.93 -4.47 6.91
CA LEU A 327 -31.11 -5.49 7.95
C LEU A 327 -31.19 -4.94 9.39
N PRO A 328 -30.35 -4.00 9.86
CA PRO A 328 -30.45 -3.42 11.19
C PRO A 328 -31.69 -2.54 11.39
N GLN A 329 -32.30 -2.01 10.33
CA GLN A 329 -33.58 -1.29 10.46
C GLN A 329 -34.76 -2.22 10.72
N LYS A 330 -34.77 -3.44 10.15
CA LYS A 330 -35.86 -4.41 10.36
C LYS A 330 -35.87 -5.02 11.77
N GLN A 331 -34.73 -5.08 12.47
CA GLN A 331 -34.66 -5.60 13.84
C GLN A 331 -35.12 -4.58 14.90
N LYS A 332 -35.17 -3.28 14.60
CA LYS A 332 -35.69 -2.26 15.53
C LYS A 332 -37.23 -2.17 15.55
N VAL A 333 -37.91 -2.71 14.55
CA VAL A 333 -39.39 -2.66 14.47
C VAL A 333 -40.06 -3.76 15.30
N HIS A 334 -39.35 -4.85 15.62
CA HIS A 334 -39.90 -5.97 16.42
C HIS A 334 -39.56 -5.93 17.91
N ALA A 335 -38.89 -4.89 18.41
CA ALA A 335 -38.56 -4.74 19.83
C ALA A 335 -39.49 -3.78 20.60
N ASN A 336 -40.50 -3.21 19.94
CA ASN A 336 -41.47 -2.26 20.52
C ASN A 336 -42.93 -2.70 20.28
N LEU A 337 -43.25 -3.97 20.53
CA LEU A 337 -44.64 -4.44 20.66
C LEU A 337 -44.78 -5.30 21.91
#